data_AF-A0AAD5C4R2-F1
#
_entry.id   AF-A0AAD5C4R2-F1
#
_cell.length_a   1.000
_cell.length_b   1.000
_cell.length_c   1.000
_cell.angle_alpha   90.00
_cell.angle_beta   90.00
_cell.angle_gamma   90.00
#
_symmetry.space_group_name_H-M   'P 1'
#
loop_
_entity.id
_entity.type
_entity.pdbx_description
1 polymer ?
#
loop_
_entity_poly.entity_id
_entity_poly.type
_entity_poly.pdbx_seq_one_letter_code
_entity_poly.pdbx_strand_id
1 'polypeptide(L)'
;MPLVTKTYPIFLLHIWLASSVLAAPDIVGPLPQDQGGIPDGGSDYAMPEIETPFLGSWIIDNPNAGVAAMQLQLMPNDHVVWFDTTSLGPSALRLPEGVPCPLNPEAKNLPDCYAHAIAYDWRTTKYRPLTLQGDAWCSSGNLWPNGNLVATGGTFSGDKAIRVLANDNPKADFDTRIGVLACVRWYSANQVLPDGSAVVLGGRDSYSYEIVPPQMEFKPRKFDFPFLHQTTTPPLGPGRPVENNLYPFLYLLPDGNLFVFANNRAVSFTAQTGVVVREYPELKGGARNYPASGMSALLPLKLTPENQPLNTEIVVCGGNSPNAYEVVDAKHVQDKVYMTALHDCHRIHPLDKDAAWIPEQDMPSPRTMGDLLHLANGDLLMLNGAKAGTSGWENAKDANLVPLLYTPFKPMGKRFKELAPTTIARMYHSASALLPDTRVLVAGSNMHQFYTLDGAYPTELRVERFSPPYSDPALDVGRPAISPEATDKVLKYGKPFKVTTTSPSVLGEIKVTLLYPPFTTHGFSQGQRMLVPAITTIENNVITAVAPGSGMLAPPGYYILFVSRLGVPGHGVWVHID
;
A
#
# COMPACT_ATOMS: atom_id res chain seq x y z
N MET A 1 -33.69 60.23 -22.69
CA MET A 1 -32.79 61.16 -23.43
C MET A 1 -33.62 62.34 -23.94
N PRO A 2 -33.05 63.55 -24.11
CA PRO A 2 -32.05 64.24 -23.28
C PRO A 2 -32.64 65.65 -22.93
N LEU A 3 -31.99 66.81 -22.73
CA LEU A 3 -30.59 67.25 -22.57
C LEU A 3 -30.59 68.57 -21.75
N VAL A 4 -30.14 68.60 -20.48
CA VAL A 4 -30.08 69.87 -19.69
C VAL A 4 -28.77 70.02 -18.91
N THR A 5 -27.81 70.68 -19.56
CA THR A 5 -26.80 71.66 -19.07
C THR A 5 -26.21 71.66 -17.64
N LYS A 6 -24.87 71.79 -17.61
CA LYS A 6 -24.02 72.71 -16.78
C LYS A 6 -23.65 72.39 -15.31
N THR A 7 -22.49 71.73 -15.17
CA THR A 7 -21.22 72.22 -14.53
C THR A 7 -21.17 73.05 -13.23
N TYR A 8 -20.23 72.64 -12.34
CA TYR A 8 -19.51 73.42 -11.29
C TYR A 8 -20.26 73.70 -9.95
N PRO A 9 -19.58 74.02 -8.82
CA PRO A 9 -18.92 73.05 -7.91
C PRO A 9 -19.24 73.31 -6.38
N ILE A 10 -18.33 72.94 -5.45
CA ILE A 10 -18.09 73.49 -4.07
C ILE A 10 -18.68 72.77 -2.80
N PHE A 11 -17.73 72.29 -1.95
CA PHE A 11 -17.63 72.21 -0.46
C PHE A 11 -18.72 71.67 0.52
N LEU A 12 -18.20 70.98 1.57
CA LEU A 12 -18.69 70.77 2.96
C LEU A 12 -20.01 69.98 3.15
N LEU A 13 -20.23 69.21 4.23
CA LEU A 13 -19.81 69.36 5.64
C LEU A 13 -19.56 67.99 6.33
N HIS A 14 -18.99 67.98 7.56
CA HIS A 14 -18.92 66.81 8.44
C HIS A 14 -20.27 66.40 9.06
N ILE A 15 -20.39 65.15 9.51
CA ILE A 15 -20.92 64.78 10.84
C ILE A 15 -20.31 63.44 11.28
N TRP A 16 -20.03 63.29 12.59
CA TRP A 16 -19.61 62.05 13.23
C TRP A 16 -20.80 61.23 13.69
N LEU A 17 -20.75 59.90 13.57
CA LEU A 17 -21.53 58.97 14.40
C LEU A 17 -20.71 57.72 14.68
N ALA A 18 -20.41 57.47 15.96
CA ALA A 18 -19.69 56.28 16.39
C ALA A 18 -20.66 55.16 16.77
N SER A 19 -20.36 53.92 16.40
CA SER A 19 -20.97 52.71 16.95
C SER A 19 -20.02 51.54 16.75
N SER A 20 -19.76 50.80 17.83
CA SER A 20 -18.78 49.70 17.88
C SER A 20 -19.42 48.36 17.55
N VAL A 21 -18.78 47.57 16.69
CA VAL A 21 -18.94 46.11 16.62
C VAL A 21 -17.54 45.51 16.62
N LEU A 22 -17.33 44.40 17.34
CA LEU A 22 -16.02 43.74 17.38
C LEU A 22 -15.78 43.02 16.04
N ALA A 23 -14.64 43.29 15.41
CA ALA A 23 -14.12 42.44 14.35
C ALA A 23 -13.43 41.22 14.97
N ALA A 24 -13.84 40.02 14.56
CA ALA A 24 -13.01 38.83 14.73
C ALA A 24 -11.82 38.91 13.76
N PRO A 25 -10.66 38.28 14.07
CA PRO A 25 -9.54 38.25 13.14
C PRO A 25 -9.83 37.31 11.97
N ASP A 26 -9.97 37.85 10.77
CA ASP A 26 -10.00 37.07 9.53
C ASP A 26 -8.64 36.41 9.29
N ILE A 27 -8.55 35.08 9.42
CA ILE A 27 -7.34 34.30 9.16
C ILE A 27 -7.56 33.34 7.98
N VAL A 28 -7.64 33.91 6.77
CA VAL A 28 -7.19 33.25 5.54
C VAL A 28 -6.56 34.30 4.63
N GLY A 29 -5.23 34.38 4.62
CA GLY A 29 -4.50 35.06 3.54
C GLY A 29 -4.39 34.15 2.31
N PRO A 30 -4.36 34.68 1.08
CA PRO A 30 -4.13 33.85 -0.11
C PRO A 30 -2.73 33.23 -0.06
N LEU A 31 -2.63 31.95 -0.40
CA LEU A 31 -1.37 31.22 -0.48
C LEU A 31 -0.42 31.87 -1.52
N PRO A 32 0.90 31.87 -1.29
CA PRO A 32 1.86 32.41 -2.27
C PRO A 32 1.78 31.66 -3.61
N GLN A 33 1.71 32.41 -4.71
CA GLN A 33 1.92 31.85 -6.04
C GLN A 33 3.44 31.64 -6.24
N ASP A 34 3.89 30.38 -6.16
CA ASP A 34 5.27 30.04 -6.50
C ASP A 34 5.48 30.05 -8.03
N GLN A 35 6.66 30.44 -8.48
CA GLN A 35 6.92 30.76 -9.89
C GLN A 35 7.44 29.56 -10.68
N GLY A 36 6.52 28.86 -11.35
CA GLY A 36 6.85 27.94 -12.44
C GLY A 36 6.97 26.46 -12.08
N GLY A 37 6.63 26.07 -10.85
CA GLY A 37 6.39 24.67 -10.50
C GLY A 37 5.06 24.16 -11.03
N ILE A 38 4.99 22.86 -11.36
CA ILE A 38 3.71 22.13 -11.39
C ILE A 38 3.17 22.16 -9.94
N PRO A 39 1.86 22.39 -9.71
CA PRO A 39 1.29 22.31 -8.37
C PRO A 39 1.26 20.85 -7.90
N ASP A 40 2.38 20.38 -7.34
CA ASP A 40 2.64 19.00 -6.91
C ASP A 40 1.83 18.56 -5.66
N GLY A 41 0.76 19.28 -5.35
CA GLY A 41 0.01 19.17 -4.11
C GLY A 41 0.62 19.94 -2.93
N GLY A 42 1.88 20.38 -3.01
CA GLY A 42 2.56 21.19 -1.99
C GLY A 42 2.65 20.56 -0.59
N SER A 43 3.02 21.38 0.39
CA SER A 43 2.84 21.06 1.81
C SER A 43 1.35 21.01 2.15
N ASP A 44 0.93 20.05 2.97
CA ASP A 44 -0.44 19.98 3.50
C ASP A 44 -0.71 21.00 4.63
N TYR A 45 0.33 21.73 5.04
CA TYR A 45 0.32 22.66 6.16
C TYR A 45 0.87 24.02 5.71
N ALA A 46 0.29 25.10 6.22
CA ALA A 46 0.76 26.47 6.01
C ALA A 46 1.94 26.82 6.95
N MET A 47 1.99 26.20 8.13
CA MET A 47 3.20 26.12 8.95
C MET A 47 4.06 24.89 8.58
N PRO A 48 5.39 24.95 8.77
CA PRO A 48 6.26 23.77 8.61
C PRO A 48 5.86 22.60 9.53
N GLU A 49 6.04 21.38 9.04
CA GLU A 49 5.90 20.17 9.86
C GLU A 49 6.96 20.09 10.97
N ILE A 50 6.64 19.39 12.06
CA ILE A 50 7.51 19.26 13.23
C ILE A 50 8.61 18.23 12.94
N GLU A 51 9.78 18.71 12.52
CA GLU A 51 10.98 17.89 12.33
C GLU A 51 11.53 17.36 13.67
N THR A 52 12.09 16.15 13.65
CA THR A 52 12.81 15.54 14.79
C THR A 52 14.12 14.88 14.36
N PRO A 53 15.18 14.94 15.20
CA PRO A 53 16.40 14.15 15.02
C PRO A 53 16.18 12.63 15.24
N PHE A 54 15.04 12.20 15.81
CA PHE A 54 14.73 10.79 15.98
C PHE A 54 14.65 10.10 14.60
N LEU A 55 15.39 8.99 14.46
CA LEU A 55 15.44 8.19 13.23
C LEU A 55 14.48 6.99 13.27
N GLY A 56 13.57 6.97 14.25
CA GLY A 56 12.75 5.80 14.57
C GLY A 56 13.46 4.79 15.48
N SER A 57 12.75 3.72 15.85
CA SER A 57 13.29 2.63 16.67
C SER A 57 12.67 1.27 16.31
N TRP A 58 13.41 0.20 16.59
CA TRP A 58 12.99 -1.18 16.37
C TRP A 58 12.77 -1.92 17.69
N ILE A 59 11.74 -2.76 17.73
CA ILE A 59 11.55 -3.78 18.78
C ILE A 59 11.25 -5.14 18.16
N ILE A 60 11.71 -6.21 18.83
CA ILE A 60 11.17 -7.56 18.60
C ILE A 60 9.80 -7.62 19.27
N ASP A 61 8.74 -7.68 18.46
CA ASP A 61 7.35 -7.69 18.90
C ASP A 61 6.88 -9.10 19.26
N ASN A 62 7.40 -10.12 18.56
CA ASN A 62 7.29 -11.52 18.95
C ASN A 62 8.57 -12.29 18.54
N PRO A 63 9.19 -13.08 19.45
CA PRO A 63 10.45 -13.76 19.16
C PRO A 63 10.31 -15.00 18.27
N ASN A 64 9.12 -15.59 18.12
CA ASN A 64 8.86 -16.67 17.17
C ASN A 64 7.34 -16.85 16.92
N ALA A 65 6.88 -16.43 15.75
CA ALA A 65 5.50 -16.63 15.28
C ALA A 65 5.28 -18.00 14.59
N GLY A 66 6.34 -18.78 14.38
CA GLY A 66 6.31 -20.16 13.88
C GLY A 66 5.98 -20.34 12.38
N VAL A 67 5.40 -19.32 11.74
CA VAL A 67 5.08 -19.28 10.30
C VAL A 67 5.65 -18.00 9.70
N ALA A 68 6.39 -18.11 8.59
CA ALA A 68 6.95 -16.98 7.86
C ALA A 68 5.85 -16.22 7.09
N ALA A 69 6.00 -14.90 6.96
CA ALA A 69 4.98 -14.03 6.36
C ALA A 69 5.25 -13.74 4.88
N MET A 70 5.13 -14.76 4.02
CA MET A 70 5.23 -14.58 2.56
C MET A 70 4.21 -13.54 2.04
N GLN A 71 2.99 -13.53 2.57
CA GLN A 71 1.94 -12.58 2.22
C GLN A 71 1.09 -12.22 3.44
N LEU A 72 0.70 -10.95 3.57
CA LEU A 72 0.22 -10.34 4.81
C LEU A 72 -0.90 -9.31 4.57
N GLN A 73 -1.94 -9.34 5.41
CA GLN A 73 -3.06 -8.39 5.42
C GLN A 73 -3.40 -7.97 6.86
N LEU A 74 -3.54 -6.67 7.12
CA LEU A 74 -4.18 -6.15 8.33
C LEU A 74 -5.71 -6.14 8.15
N MET A 75 -6.44 -6.67 9.14
CA MET A 75 -7.91 -6.75 9.14
C MET A 75 -8.57 -5.78 10.16
N PRO A 76 -9.83 -5.37 9.94
CA PRO A 76 -10.56 -4.45 10.84
C PRO A 76 -10.79 -4.96 12.26
N ASN A 77 -10.70 -6.27 12.50
CA ASN A 77 -10.77 -6.91 13.82
C ASN A 77 -9.43 -6.91 14.59
N ASP A 78 -8.50 -6.03 14.22
CA ASP A 78 -7.15 -5.87 14.79
C ASP A 78 -6.28 -7.14 14.79
N HIS A 79 -6.56 -8.08 13.89
CA HIS A 79 -5.64 -9.15 13.53
C HIS A 79 -4.87 -8.79 12.26
N VAL A 80 -3.57 -9.06 12.25
CA VAL A 80 -2.78 -9.17 11.03
C VAL A 80 -2.71 -10.64 10.67
N VAL A 81 -3.16 -10.99 9.47
CA VAL A 81 -3.18 -12.38 8.99
C VAL A 81 -2.09 -12.54 7.95
N TRP A 82 -1.21 -13.53 8.17
CA TRP A 82 -0.22 -13.93 7.17
C TRP A 82 -0.18 -15.43 7.00
N PHE A 83 0.25 -15.82 5.81
CA PHE A 83 0.24 -17.21 5.39
C PHE A 83 1.34 -17.49 4.37
N ASP A 84 1.75 -18.74 4.37
CA ASP A 84 2.85 -19.31 3.62
C ASP A 84 2.27 -20.37 2.66
N THR A 85 3.01 -21.45 2.41
CA THR A 85 2.64 -22.54 1.51
C THR A 85 2.27 -23.84 2.21
N THR A 86 1.51 -24.69 1.53
CA THR A 86 1.29 -26.08 1.95
C THR A 86 2.24 -27.08 1.29
N SER A 87 2.96 -26.71 0.22
CA SER A 87 3.70 -27.70 -0.60
C SER A 87 5.15 -27.97 -0.19
N LEU A 88 5.76 -27.09 0.62
CA LEU A 88 7.18 -27.16 0.99
C LEU A 88 7.45 -27.77 2.38
N GLY A 89 6.51 -28.56 2.88
CA GLY A 89 6.68 -29.32 4.12
C GLY A 89 6.40 -28.51 5.39
N PRO A 90 6.98 -28.91 6.55
CA PRO A 90 6.57 -28.38 7.84
C PRO A 90 7.09 -26.97 8.09
N SER A 91 6.21 -26.09 8.57
CA SER A 91 6.59 -24.86 9.25
C SER A 91 7.08 -25.16 10.68
N ALA A 92 7.53 -24.13 11.42
CA ALA A 92 7.92 -24.27 12.82
C ALA A 92 6.72 -24.29 13.80
N LEU A 93 5.48 -24.27 13.29
CA LEU A 93 4.26 -24.27 14.10
C LEU A 93 3.37 -25.46 13.74
N ARG A 94 2.89 -26.18 14.75
CA ARG A 94 1.88 -27.25 14.57
C ARG A 94 0.47 -26.73 14.80
N LEU A 95 -0.50 -27.36 14.14
CA LEU A 95 -1.91 -27.15 14.46
C LEU A 95 -2.19 -27.61 15.92
N PRO A 96 -3.13 -26.96 16.64
CA PRO A 96 -3.46 -27.32 18.01
C PRO A 96 -4.00 -28.75 18.14
N GLU A 97 -3.79 -29.38 19.30
CA GLU A 97 -4.35 -30.69 19.60
C GLU A 97 -5.89 -30.68 19.50
N GLY A 98 -6.46 -31.70 18.86
CA GLY A 98 -7.90 -31.80 18.58
C GLY A 98 -8.37 -31.07 17.30
N VAL A 99 -7.53 -30.24 16.67
CA VAL A 99 -7.84 -29.68 15.33
C VAL A 99 -7.55 -30.75 14.26
N PRO A 100 -8.50 -31.10 13.38
CA PRO A 100 -8.26 -32.03 12.28
C PRO A 100 -7.21 -31.49 11.31
N CYS A 101 -6.13 -32.26 11.10
CA CYS A 101 -5.08 -31.96 10.13
C CYS A 101 -5.66 -32.02 8.69
N PRO A 102 -5.63 -30.94 7.89
CA PRO A 102 -6.08 -30.98 6.50
C PRO A 102 -5.34 -32.04 5.67
N LEU A 103 -6.02 -32.65 4.69
CA LEU A 103 -5.32 -33.49 3.71
C LEU A 103 -4.61 -32.59 2.70
N ASN A 104 -3.33 -32.86 2.45
CA ASN A 104 -2.47 -32.06 1.60
C ASN A 104 -2.26 -32.78 0.24
N PRO A 105 -2.88 -32.32 -0.86
CA PRO A 105 -2.81 -33.00 -2.16
C PRO A 105 -1.39 -33.13 -2.70
N GLU A 106 -0.57 -32.10 -2.53
CA GLU A 106 0.82 -32.05 -2.94
C GLU A 106 1.67 -33.10 -2.16
N ALA A 107 1.35 -33.31 -0.88
CA ALA A 107 1.87 -34.39 -0.05
C ALA A 107 1.13 -35.74 -0.22
N LYS A 108 0.61 -36.03 -1.42
CA LYS A 108 -0.08 -37.29 -1.79
C LYS A 108 -1.38 -37.55 -1.00
N ASN A 109 -2.07 -36.49 -0.56
CA ASN A 109 -3.24 -36.53 0.34
C ASN A 109 -2.94 -37.14 1.73
N LEU A 110 -1.71 -37.02 2.20
CA LEU A 110 -1.40 -37.28 3.62
C LEU A 110 -1.94 -36.14 4.50
N PRO A 111 -2.29 -36.40 5.77
CA PRO A 111 -2.68 -35.35 6.71
C PRO A 111 -1.49 -34.44 7.06
N ASP A 112 -1.67 -33.14 6.92
CA ASP A 112 -0.70 -32.12 7.28
C ASP A 112 -1.11 -31.45 8.59
N CYS A 113 -0.29 -31.66 9.63
CA CYS A 113 -0.54 -31.16 10.98
C CYS A 113 0.28 -29.91 11.32
N TYR A 114 0.81 -29.20 10.31
CA TYR A 114 1.53 -27.94 10.46
C TYR A 114 0.64 -26.75 10.11
N ALA A 115 0.92 -25.61 10.73
CA ALA A 115 0.21 -24.37 10.48
C ALA A 115 0.94 -23.61 9.36
N HIS A 116 0.25 -23.37 8.26
CA HIS A 116 0.77 -22.60 7.12
C HIS A 116 0.16 -21.19 7.05
N ALA A 117 -0.58 -20.81 8.08
CA ALA A 117 -1.28 -19.55 8.21
C ALA A 117 -1.52 -19.24 9.70
N ILE A 118 -1.44 -17.95 10.08
CA ILE A 118 -1.79 -17.49 11.42
C ILE A 118 -2.60 -16.19 11.37
N ALA A 119 -3.45 -15.99 12.38
CA ALA A 119 -3.99 -14.68 12.74
C ALA A 119 -3.24 -14.15 13.96
N TYR A 120 -2.56 -13.01 13.81
CA TYR A 120 -1.72 -12.36 14.82
C TYR A 120 -2.44 -11.12 15.38
N ASP A 121 -2.81 -11.15 16.66
CA ASP A 121 -3.37 -10.01 17.37
C ASP A 121 -2.24 -8.98 17.62
N TRP A 122 -2.30 -7.85 16.90
CA TRP A 122 -1.25 -6.84 17.02
C TRP A 122 -1.28 -6.10 18.37
N ARG A 123 -2.41 -6.07 19.08
CA ARG A 123 -2.51 -5.44 20.40
C ARG A 123 -1.89 -6.30 21.49
N THR A 124 -2.06 -7.62 21.45
CA THR A 124 -1.55 -8.53 22.50
C THR A 124 -0.32 -9.35 22.11
N THR A 125 0.18 -9.23 20.88
CA THR A 125 1.36 -9.95 20.31
C THR A 125 1.21 -11.49 20.28
N LYS A 126 -0.02 -11.98 20.43
CA LYS A 126 -0.39 -13.39 20.38
C LYS A 126 -0.82 -13.77 18.97
N TYR A 127 -0.76 -15.06 18.67
CA TYR A 127 -1.25 -15.60 17.41
C TYR A 127 -2.07 -16.87 17.61
N ARG A 128 -2.92 -17.15 16.62
CA ARG A 128 -3.67 -18.41 16.49
C ARG A 128 -3.34 -19.05 15.14
N PRO A 129 -2.96 -20.35 15.10
CA PRO A 129 -2.93 -21.13 13.87
C PRO A 129 -4.27 -21.08 13.12
N LEU A 130 -4.21 -20.94 11.81
CA LEU A 130 -5.35 -21.11 10.90
C LEU A 130 -5.16 -22.38 10.08
N THR A 131 -6.23 -23.15 9.87
CA THR A 131 -6.22 -24.16 8.80
C THR A 131 -6.35 -23.49 7.43
N LEU A 132 -5.70 -24.10 6.44
CA LEU A 132 -5.58 -23.61 5.06
C LEU A 132 -5.75 -24.81 4.11
N GLN A 133 -6.42 -24.60 2.96
CA GLN A 133 -6.54 -25.60 1.90
C GLN A 133 -6.16 -24.97 0.55
N GLY A 134 -5.65 -25.79 -0.37
CA GLY A 134 -5.12 -25.36 -1.67
C GLY A 134 -3.86 -24.51 -1.52
N ASP A 135 -2.73 -24.88 -2.12
CA ASP A 135 -1.46 -24.18 -1.88
C ASP A 135 -1.54 -22.67 -2.22
N ALA A 136 -1.28 -21.82 -1.22
CA ALA A 136 -1.35 -20.37 -1.33
C ALA A 136 -0.02 -19.71 -1.73
N TRP A 137 1.00 -20.51 -2.10
CA TRP A 137 2.29 -20.04 -2.62
C TRP A 137 2.12 -18.93 -3.66
N CYS A 138 2.56 -17.72 -3.31
CA CYS A 138 2.51 -16.53 -4.16
C CYS A 138 1.10 -16.23 -4.74
N SER A 139 0.09 -16.20 -3.87
CA SER A 139 -1.26 -15.71 -4.19
C SER A 139 -1.33 -14.17 -4.16
N SER A 140 -2.52 -13.61 -4.38
CA SER A 140 -2.83 -12.18 -4.19
C SER A 140 -4.08 -12.03 -3.33
N GLY A 141 -4.29 -10.89 -2.66
CA GLY A 141 -5.49 -10.69 -1.83
C GLY A 141 -5.95 -9.25 -1.71
N ASN A 142 -7.05 -9.06 -0.99
CA ASN A 142 -7.60 -7.77 -0.57
C ASN A 142 -8.63 -7.97 0.55
N LEU A 143 -9.16 -6.88 1.11
CA LEU A 143 -10.39 -6.93 1.91
C LEU A 143 -11.63 -6.74 1.02
N TRP A 144 -12.67 -7.54 1.25
CA TRP A 144 -14.03 -7.27 0.75
C TRP A 144 -14.66 -6.08 1.51
N PRO A 145 -15.77 -5.48 1.00
CA PRO A 145 -16.43 -4.36 1.66
C PRO A 145 -16.90 -4.63 3.10
N ASN A 146 -17.14 -5.89 3.48
CA ASN A 146 -17.47 -6.28 4.86
C ASN A 146 -16.24 -6.50 5.77
N GLY A 147 -15.03 -6.25 5.28
CA GLY A 147 -13.77 -6.43 5.99
C GLY A 147 -13.18 -7.83 5.96
N ASN A 148 -13.86 -8.82 5.35
CA ASN A 148 -13.30 -10.17 5.18
C ASN A 148 -12.05 -10.13 4.30
N LEU A 149 -11.00 -10.83 4.70
CA LEU A 149 -9.84 -11.08 3.85
C LEU A 149 -10.25 -12.09 2.77
N VAL A 150 -10.00 -11.76 1.50
CA VAL A 150 -9.97 -12.72 0.39
C VAL A 150 -8.54 -12.88 -0.12
N ALA A 151 -8.13 -14.12 -0.32
CA ALA A 151 -6.94 -14.50 -1.08
C ALA A 151 -7.36 -15.25 -2.35
N THR A 152 -6.71 -14.96 -3.47
CA THR A 152 -7.01 -15.44 -4.82
C THR A 152 -5.77 -16.05 -5.45
N GLY A 153 -5.91 -17.25 -6.01
CA GLY A 153 -4.81 -17.97 -6.65
C GLY A 153 -3.83 -18.63 -5.68
N GLY A 154 -2.59 -18.82 -6.16
CA GLY A 154 -1.56 -19.66 -5.55
C GLY A 154 -0.97 -20.62 -6.58
N THR A 155 -0.59 -21.82 -6.15
CA THR A 155 0.00 -22.90 -6.98
C THR A 155 -0.77 -24.22 -6.80
N PHE A 156 -0.44 -25.23 -7.62
CA PHE A 156 -0.92 -26.60 -7.48
C PHE A 156 -2.45 -26.66 -7.26
N SER A 157 -2.94 -27.31 -6.19
CA SER A 157 -4.38 -27.35 -5.86
C SER A 157 -5.02 -25.99 -5.53
N GLY A 158 -4.22 -24.96 -5.26
CA GLY A 158 -4.65 -23.58 -5.02
C GLY A 158 -4.61 -22.66 -6.24
N ASP A 159 -4.14 -23.13 -7.40
CA ASP A 159 -3.85 -22.29 -8.58
C ASP A 159 -5.04 -21.48 -9.13
N LYS A 160 -6.27 -21.99 -8.87
CA LYS A 160 -7.57 -21.42 -9.24
C LYS A 160 -8.51 -21.25 -8.03
N ALA A 161 -7.95 -21.12 -6.84
CA ALA A 161 -8.74 -21.03 -5.61
C ALA A 161 -9.09 -19.59 -5.21
N ILE A 162 -10.18 -19.44 -4.45
CA ILE A 162 -10.32 -18.34 -3.48
C ILE A 162 -10.34 -18.90 -2.07
N ARG A 163 -9.85 -18.12 -1.11
CA ARG A 163 -9.85 -18.42 0.32
C ARG A 163 -10.33 -17.19 1.06
N VAL A 164 -11.35 -17.33 1.90
CA VAL A 164 -11.96 -16.21 2.61
C VAL A 164 -11.94 -16.45 4.12
N LEU A 165 -11.45 -15.44 4.84
CA LEU A 165 -11.41 -15.42 6.30
C LEU A 165 -12.37 -14.34 6.81
N ALA A 166 -13.29 -14.76 7.69
CA ALA A 166 -14.35 -13.90 8.20
C ALA A 166 -13.82 -12.88 9.23
N ASN A 167 -14.16 -11.60 9.06
CA ASN A 167 -13.72 -10.52 9.95
C ASN A 167 -14.51 -10.48 11.27
N ASP A 168 -15.80 -10.82 11.21
CA ASP A 168 -16.73 -10.82 12.35
C ASP A 168 -16.55 -12.02 13.30
N ASN A 169 -15.83 -13.06 12.87
CA ASN A 169 -15.55 -14.26 13.66
C ASN A 169 -14.04 -14.48 13.86
N PRO A 170 -13.43 -14.06 14.99
CA PRO A 170 -12.00 -14.25 15.24
C PRO A 170 -11.57 -15.73 15.42
N LYS A 171 -12.53 -16.66 15.47
CA LYS A 171 -12.31 -18.11 15.50
C LYS A 171 -12.54 -18.80 14.14
N ALA A 172 -12.82 -18.05 13.07
CA ALA A 172 -12.92 -18.60 11.73
C ALA A 172 -11.55 -19.05 11.20
N ASP A 173 -11.54 -20.07 10.35
CA ASP A 173 -10.43 -20.39 9.45
C ASP A 173 -10.86 -20.08 8.00
N PHE A 174 -10.00 -20.33 7.02
CA PHE A 174 -10.28 -20.02 5.61
C PHE A 174 -11.34 -20.96 4.99
N ASP A 175 -12.54 -20.45 4.66
CA ASP A 175 -13.41 -21.13 3.69
C ASP A 175 -12.73 -21.05 2.31
N THR A 176 -12.42 -22.21 1.74
CA THR A 176 -11.60 -22.36 0.54
C THR A 176 -12.43 -23.00 -0.56
N ARG A 177 -12.51 -22.36 -1.73
CA ARG A 177 -13.13 -22.92 -2.94
C ARG A 177 -12.09 -23.06 -4.04
N ILE A 178 -11.88 -24.27 -4.51
CA ILE A 178 -10.89 -24.63 -5.54
C ILE A 178 -11.58 -24.70 -6.91
N GLY A 179 -10.88 -24.29 -7.97
CA GLY A 179 -11.38 -24.35 -9.35
C GLY A 179 -12.43 -23.29 -9.69
N VAL A 180 -12.60 -22.28 -8.84
CA VAL A 180 -13.56 -21.18 -9.06
C VAL A 180 -13.00 -20.04 -9.90
N LEU A 181 -11.68 -19.92 -10.08
CA LEU A 181 -11.08 -18.95 -10.99
C LEU A 181 -10.97 -19.52 -12.41
N ALA A 182 -11.19 -18.68 -13.42
CA ALA A 182 -11.13 -19.08 -14.83
C ALA A 182 -9.71 -19.54 -15.23
N CYS A 183 -8.70 -18.76 -14.85
CA CYS A 183 -7.31 -18.99 -15.20
C CYS A 183 -6.42 -19.20 -13.97
N VAL A 184 -5.23 -19.77 -14.20
CA VAL A 184 -4.19 -19.90 -13.17
C VAL A 184 -3.76 -18.52 -12.68
N ARG A 185 -3.63 -18.36 -11.36
CA ARG A 185 -3.30 -17.11 -10.67
C ARG A 185 -2.12 -17.30 -9.71
N TRP A 186 -0.98 -17.73 -10.25
CA TRP A 186 0.30 -17.79 -9.55
C TRP A 186 1.09 -16.49 -9.80
N TYR A 187 1.46 -15.72 -8.78
CA TYR A 187 2.05 -14.36 -8.94
C TYR A 187 1.13 -13.33 -9.67
N SER A 188 -0.20 -13.45 -9.53
CA SER A 188 -1.16 -12.43 -9.97
C SER A 188 -1.18 -11.22 -9.02
N ALA A 189 -1.69 -10.06 -9.46
CA ALA A 189 -1.91 -8.91 -8.59
C ALA A 189 -3.41 -8.53 -8.49
N ASN A 190 -3.83 -8.04 -7.32
CA ASN A 190 -5.20 -7.61 -7.04
C ASN A 190 -5.35 -6.09 -6.99
N GLN A 191 -6.52 -5.60 -7.42
CA GLN A 191 -6.99 -4.23 -7.20
C GLN A 191 -8.52 -4.20 -7.04
N VAL A 192 -8.99 -3.58 -5.95
CA VAL A 192 -10.43 -3.38 -5.71
C VAL A 192 -11.00 -2.31 -6.64
N LEU A 193 -12.20 -2.54 -7.16
CA LEU A 193 -12.94 -1.70 -8.08
C LEU A 193 -14.01 -0.84 -7.36
N PRO A 194 -14.57 0.19 -8.04
CA PRO A 194 -15.58 1.08 -7.45
C PRO A 194 -16.86 0.42 -6.91
N ASP A 195 -17.14 -0.83 -7.31
CA ASP A 195 -18.30 -1.64 -6.88
C ASP A 195 -17.97 -2.63 -5.74
N GLY A 196 -16.73 -2.62 -5.23
CA GLY A 196 -16.28 -3.55 -4.19
C GLY A 196 -15.91 -4.95 -4.69
N SER A 197 -15.99 -5.21 -5.99
CA SER A 197 -15.32 -6.37 -6.61
C SER A 197 -13.82 -6.13 -6.78
N ALA A 198 -13.04 -7.16 -7.11
CA ALA A 198 -11.60 -7.04 -7.36
C ALA A 198 -11.20 -7.58 -8.74
N VAL A 199 -10.27 -6.91 -9.41
CA VAL A 199 -9.54 -7.44 -10.57
C VAL A 199 -8.39 -8.30 -10.07
N VAL A 200 -8.34 -9.56 -10.51
CA VAL A 200 -7.17 -10.45 -10.39
C VAL A 200 -6.44 -10.44 -11.74
N LEU A 201 -5.35 -9.68 -11.85
CA LEU A 201 -4.58 -9.51 -13.09
C LEU A 201 -3.33 -10.40 -13.14
N GLY A 202 -3.17 -11.09 -14.27
CA GLY A 202 -1.92 -11.76 -14.61
C GLY A 202 -1.66 -13.06 -13.85
N GLY A 203 -0.38 -13.33 -13.68
CA GLY A 203 0.18 -14.57 -13.13
C GLY A 203 0.99 -15.35 -14.16
N ARG A 204 1.73 -16.37 -13.69
CA ARG A 204 2.62 -17.22 -14.50
C ARG A 204 1.87 -17.79 -15.72
N ASP A 205 2.40 -17.56 -16.92
CA ASP A 205 1.79 -17.95 -18.20
C ASP A 205 0.33 -17.45 -18.43
N SER A 206 -0.15 -16.50 -17.62
CA SER A 206 -1.58 -16.12 -17.51
C SER A 206 -1.82 -14.71 -18.03
N TYR A 207 -1.78 -14.55 -19.35
CA TYR A 207 -1.91 -13.26 -20.06
C TYR A 207 -3.36 -12.71 -20.11
N SER A 208 -4.01 -12.66 -18.94
CA SER A 208 -5.43 -12.35 -18.76
C SER A 208 -5.70 -11.70 -17.41
N TYR A 209 -6.90 -11.15 -17.21
CA TYR A 209 -7.43 -10.90 -15.87
C TYR A 209 -8.84 -11.46 -15.73
N GLU A 210 -9.35 -11.48 -14.50
CA GLU A 210 -10.75 -11.73 -14.21
C GLU A 210 -11.24 -10.85 -13.06
N ILE A 211 -12.57 -10.72 -12.93
CA ILE A 211 -13.18 -9.94 -11.85
C ILE A 211 -13.92 -10.86 -10.89
N VAL A 212 -13.54 -10.77 -9.61
CA VAL A 212 -14.09 -11.55 -8.49
C VAL A 212 -15.00 -10.63 -7.65
N PRO A 213 -16.31 -10.89 -7.57
CA PRO A 213 -17.22 -10.13 -6.71
C PRO A 213 -17.02 -10.48 -5.23
N PRO A 214 -17.54 -9.68 -4.28
CA PRO A 214 -17.40 -9.93 -2.84
C PRO A 214 -18.34 -11.04 -2.32
N GLN A 215 -18.31 -12.22 -2.94
CA GLN A 215 -19.11 -13.39 -2.60
C GLN A 215 -18.45 -14.69 -3.08
N MET A 216 -18.69 -15.80 -2.37
CA MET A 216 -18.06 -17.10 -2.67
C MET A 216 -18.57 -17.77 -3.95
N GLU A 217 -19.85 -17.61 -4.26
CA GLU A 217 -20.50 -18.24 -5.42
C GLU A 217 -20.62 -17.21 -6.55
N PHE A 218 -19.86 -17.36 -7.64
CA PHE A 218 -19.92 -16.46 -8.79
C PHE A 218 -19.58 -17.17 -10.10
N LYS A 219 -19.95 -16.55 -11.23
CA LYS A 219 -19.51 -16.98 -12.56
C LYS A 219 -18.26 -16.19 -12.95
N PRO A 220 -17.11 -16.83 -13.23
CA PRO A 220 -15.88 -16.12 -13.57
C PRO A 220 -16.02 -15.29 -14.86
N ARG A 221 -15.54 -14.05 -14.80
CA ARG A 221 -15.54 -13.11 -15.93
C ARG A 221 -14.11 -12.78 -16.34
N LYS A 222 -13.53 -13.68 -17.14
CA LYS A 222 -12.18 -13.56 -17.71
C LYS A 222 -12.17 -12.61 -18.92
N PHE A 223 -11.12 -11.82 -19.03
CA PHE A 223 -10.75 -11.01 -20.20
C PHE A 223 -9.31 -11.30 -20.58
N ASP A 224 -9.01 -11.44 -21.87
CA ASP A 224 -7.62 -11.57 -22.35
C ASP A 224 -6.91 -10.21 -22.31
N PHE A 225 -5.63 -10.21 -21.92
CA PHE A 225 -4.85 -8.98 -21.70
C PHE A 225 -3.43 -9.11 -22.28
N PRO A 226 -3.28 -9.03 -23.62
CA PRO A 226 -2.03 -9.34 -24.33
C PRO A 226 -0.83 -8.47 -23.94
N PHE A 227 -1.05 -7.31 -23.29
CA PHE A 227 0.00 -6.45 -22.75
C PHE A 227 0.96 -7.19 -21.80
N LEU A 228 0.48 -8.19 -21.06
CA LEU A 228 1.36 -9.04 -20.22
C LEU A 228 2.26 -9.97 -21.06
N HIS A 229 1.84 -10.42 -22.25
CA HIS A 229 2.75 -11.15 -23.12
C HIS A 229 3.80 -10.20 -23.72
N GLN A 230 3.38 -9.00 -24.14
CA GLN A 230 4.23 -7.94 -24.70
C GLN A 230 5.20 -7.28 -23.70
N THR A 231 5.17 -7.65 -22.41
CA THR A 231 6.09 -7.13 -21.37
C THR A 231 7.01 -8.22 -20.80
N THR A 232 6.98 -9.44 -21.36
CA THR A 232 8.03 -10.44 -21.13
C THR A 232 9.34 -9.99 -21.79
N THR A 233 10.48 -10.40 -21.22
CA THR A 233 11.82 -10.10 -21.74
C THR A 233 12.33 -11.32 -22.55
N PRO A 234 12.88 -11.14 -23.76
CA PRO A 234 13.52 -12.23 -24.51
C PRO A 234 14.64 -12.88 -23.69
N PRO A 235 14.82 -14.21 -23.74
CA PRO A 235 15.85 -14.86 -22.94
C PRO A 235 17.25 -14.62 -23.50
N LEU A 236 18.26 -14.60 -22.63
CA LEU A 236 19.67 -14.50 -23.02
C LEU A 236 20.26 -15.84 -23.49
N GLY A 237 19.63 -16.95 -23.11
CA GLY A 237 20.08 -18.31 -23.41
C GLY A 237 18.94 -19.23 -23.85
N PRO A 238 19.16 -20.56 -23.85
CA PRO A 238 18.12 -21.53 -24.16
C PRO A 238 17.04 -21.53 -23.06
N GLY A 239 15.88 -20.93 -23.34
CA GLY A 239 14.82 -20.76 -22.35
C GLY A 239 13.48 -20.29 -22.91
N ARG A 240 12.54 -20.05 -21.99
CA ARG A 240 11.30 -19.29 -22.19
C ARG A 240 11.58 -17.79 -21.98
N PRO A 241 10.80 -16.86 -22.54
CA PRO A 241 10.86 -15.45 -22.16
C PRO A 241 10.74 -15.27 -20.63
N VAL A 242 11.51 -14.32 -20.09
CA VAL A 242 11.48 -13.99 -18.67
C VAL A 242 10.25 -13.12 -18.40
N GLU A 243 9.35 -13.63 -17.58
CA GLU A 243 8.19 -12.87 -17.06
C GLU A 243 8.65 -11.89 -15.97
N ASN A 244 9.37 -10.84 -16.38
CA ASN A 244 9.80 -9.67 -15.57
C ASN A 244 8.62 -8.75 -15.17
N ASN A 245 7.39 -9.28 -15.18
CA ASN A 245 6.11 -8.59 -15.13
C ASN A 245 5.08 -9.27 -14.20
N LEU A 246 5.53 -10.23 -13.39
CA LEU A 246 4.71 -10.89 -12.38
C LEU A 246 4.56 -9.99 -11.14
N TYR A 247 3.42 -10.06 -10.44
CA TYR A 247 2.94 -8.96 -9.59
C TYR A 247 3.06 -7.57 -10.30
N PRO A 248 2.33 -7.34 -11.42
CA PRO A 248 2.27 -6.02 -12.03
C PRO A 248 1.70 -4.99 -11.05
N PHE A 249 2.11 -3.73 -11.14
CA PHE A 249 1.60 -2.69 -10.24
C PHE A 249 0.26 -2.16 -10.75
N LEU A 250 -0.82 -2.41 -10.01
CA LEU A 250 -2.16 -1.90 -10.32
C LEU A 250 -2.53 -0.74 -9.40
N TYR A 251 -3.18 0.28 -9.95
CA TYR A 251 -3.85 1.32 -9.17
C TYR A 251 -5.18 1.72 -9.82
N LEU A 252 -6.22 1.88 -9.02
CA LEU A 252 -7.48 2.51 -9.44
C LEU A 252 -7.28 4.03 -9.53
N LEU A 253 -7.46 4.59 -10.73
CA LEU A 253 -7.39 6.02 -10.97
C LEU A 253 -8.73 6.71 -10.66
N PRO A 254 -8.74 8.02 -10.32
CA PRO A 254 -9.99 8.77 -10.08
C PRO A 254 -10.99 8.82 -11.22
N ASP A 255 -10.59 8.55 -12.46
CA ASP A 255 -11.48 8.44 -13.63
C ASP A 255 -12.20 7.08 -13.74
N GLY A 256 -11.92 6.16 -12.82
CA GLY A 256 -12.47 4.80 -12.78
C GLY A 256 -11.70 3.76 -13.60
N ASN A 257 -10.66 4.16 -14.35
CA ASN A 257 -9.80 3.21 -15.06
C ASN A 257 -8.72 2.63 -14.14
N LEU A 258 -8.16 1.48 -14.52
CA LEU A 258 -6.99 0.92 -13.84
C LEU A 258 -5.73 1.33 -14.58
N PHE A 259 -4.74 1.84 -13.86
CA PHE A 259 -3.35 1.90 -14.32
C PHE A 259 -2.68 0.54 -14.07
N VAL A 260 -1.88 0.08 -15.03
CA VAL A 260 -1.06 -1.13 -14.92
C VAL A 260 0.36 -0.80 -15.34
N PHE A 261 1.33 -1.04 -14.47
CA PHE A 261 2.75 -1.09 -14.82
C PHE A 261 3.24 -2.54 -14.82
N ALA A 262 3.97 -2.93 -15.88
CA ALA A 262 4.48 -4.28 -16.08
C ALA A 262 5.87 -4.25 -16.74
N ASN A 263 6.86 -4.83 -16.06
CA ASN A 263 8.29 -4.83 -16.41
C ASN A 263 8.90 -3.42 -16.47
N ASN A 264 8.67 -2.72 -17.58
CA ASN A 264 9.16 -1.38 -17.88
C ASN A 264 8.13 -0.51 -18.65
N ARG A 265 6.95 -1.05 -18.97
CA ARG A 265 5.88 -0.34 -19.69
C ARG A 265 4.67 -0.14 -18.79
N ALA A 266 3.81 0.82 -19.14
CA ALA A 266 2.51 0.99 -18.50
C ALA A 266 1.38 1.25 -19.50
N VAL A 267 0.16 0.88 -19.09
CA VAL A 267 -1.10 1.19 -19.78
C VAL A 267 -2.17 1.61 -18.78
N SER A 268 -3.26 2.20 -19.27
CA SER A 268 -4.51 2.28 -18.52
C SER A 268 -5.67 1.66 -19.29
N PHE A 269 -6.56 0.97 -18.58
CA PHE A 269 -7.64 0.20 -19.18
C PHE A 269 -8.92 0.21 -18.33
N THR A 270 -10.06 0.04 -18.99
CA THR A 270 -11.38 -0.06 -18.34
C THR A 270 -11.66 -1.52 -17.96
N ALA A 271 -11.69 -1.81 -16.66
CA ALA A 271 -11.76 -3.18 -16.14
C ALA A 271 -13.02 -3.97 -16.57
N GLN A 272 -14.15 -3.30 -16.80
CA GLN A 272 -15.42 -3.92 -17.18
C GLN A 272 -15.48 -4.33 -18.66
N THR A 273 -14.56 -3.84 -19.50
CA THR A 273 -14.55 -4.09 -20.96
C THR A 273 -13.25 -4.69 -21.49
N GLY A 274 -12.13 -4.56 -20.77
CA GLY A 274 -10.80 -4.98 -21.23
C GLY A 274 -10.14 -4.02 -22.21
N VAL A 275 -10.78 -2.88 -22.51
CA VAL A 275 -10.26 -1.89 -23.45
C VAL A 275 -9.14 -1.09 -22.80
N VAL A 276 -7.93 -1.19 -23.35
CA VAL A 276 -6.84 -0.24 -23.09
C VAL A 276 -7.26 1.11 -23.65
N VAL A 277 -7.43 2.10 -22.76
CA VAL A 277 -7.77 3.49 -23.10
C VAL A 277 -6.53 4.34 -23.33
N ARG A 278 -5.37 3.90 -22.84
CA ARG A 278 -4.11 4.64 -22.92
C ARG A 278 -2.89 3.73 -22.83
N GLU A 279 -1.86 4.01 -23.65
CA GLU A 279 -0.49 3.55 -23.38
C GLU A 279 0.36 4.72 -22.88
N TYR A 280 1.35 4.43 -22.04
CA TYR A 280 2.32 5.41 -21.53
C TYR A 280 3.72 5.15 -22.12
N PRO A 281 4.64 6.14 -22.11
CA PRO A 281 6.03 5.93 -22.49
C PRO A 281 6.70 4.80 -21.68
N GLU A 282 7.72 4.18 -22.27
CA GLU A 282 8.55 3.20 -21.57
C GLU A 282 9.39 3.86 -20.47
N LEU A 283 9.39 3.26 -19.27
CA LEU A 283 10.30 3.62 -18.19
C LEU A 283 11.66 2.95 -18.43
N LYS A 284 12.69 3.77 -18.63
CA LYS A 284 14.07 3.30 -18.83
C LYS A 284 14.69 2.82 -17.50
N GLY A 285 15.91 2.28 -17.57
CA GLY A 285 16.67 1.75 -16.44
C GLY A 285 16.62 0.22 -16.39
N GLY A 286 15.49 -0.36 -16.01
CA GLY A 286 15.34 -1.81 -15.95
C GLY A 286 13.95 -2.29 -15.50
N ALA A 287 13.88 -3.58 -15.18
CA ALA A 287 12.67 -4.27 -14.77
C ALA A 287 12.29 -3.92 -13.33
N ARG A 288 11.00 -3.62 -13.10
CA ARG A 288 10.47 -3.17 -11.80
C ARG A 288 9.53 -4.16 -11.13
N ASN A 289 9.02 -5.18 -11.82
CA ASN A 289 8.14 -6.20 -11.23
C ASN A 289 8.91 -7.51 -10.97
N TYR A 290 8.28 -8.52 -10.38
CA TYR A 290 8.94 -9.80 -10.10
C TYR A 290 9.51 -10.42 -11.39
N PRO A 291 10.70 -11.04 -11.38
CA PRO A 291 11.58 -11.26 -10.21
C PRO A 291 12.46 -10.05 -9.83
N ALA A 292 12.60 -9.04 -10.68
CA ALA A 292 13.44 -7.87 -10.38
C ALA A 292 12.93 -7.06 -9.17
N SER A 293 11.62 -7.10 -8.89
CA SER A 293 10.94 -6.64 -7.66
C SER A 293 11.42 -5.28 -7.15
N GLY A 294 11.15 -4.22 -7.91
CA GLY A 294 11.13 -2.85 -7.40
C GLY A 294 9.88 -2.57 -6.57
N MET A 295 9.77 -1.33 -6.12
CA MET A 295 8.67 -0.79 -5.31
C MET A 295 7.80 0.16 -6.13
N SER A 296 6.53 0.29 -5.78
CA SER A 296 5.63 1.27 -6.41
C SER A 296 4.48 1.69 -5.50
N ALA A 297 4.06 2.95 -5.59
CA ALA A 297 2.88 3.48 -4.90
C ALA A 297 2.19 4.58 -5.71
N LEU A 298 0.85 4.58 -5.69
CA LEU A 298 0.05 5.79 -5.93
C LEU A 298 0.20 6.69 -4.69
N LEU A 299 0.65 7.93 -4.86
CA LEU A 299 0.82 8.88 -3.76
C LEU A 299 -0.54 9.32 -3.16
N PRO A 300 -0.60 9.85 -1.92
CA PRO A 300 -1.85 10.25 -1.28
C PRO A 300 -2.68 11.19 -2.16
N LEU A 301 -3.94 10.83 -2.40
CA LEU A 301 -4.86 11.67 -3.19
C LEU A 301 -5.45 12.76 -2.30
N LYS A 302 -5.02 14.01 -2.49
CA LYS A 302 -5.55 15.19 -1.81
C LYS A 302 -6.86 15.60 -2.48
N LEU A 303 -7.93 15.76 -1.70
CA LEU A 303 -9.28 16.08 -2.22
C LEU A 303 -9.67 17.52 -1.88
N THR A 304 -10.35 18.21 -2.80
CA THR A 304 -11.04 19.49 -2.52
C THR A 304 -12.37 19.25 -1.77
N PRO A 305 -13.01 20.29 -1.20
CA PRO A 305 -14.36 20.17 -0.63
C PRO A 305 -15.39 19.62 -1.64
N GLU A 306 -15.23 19.98 -2.92
CA GLU A 306 -16.01 19.50 -4.07
C GLU A 306 -15.59 18.10 -4.53
N ASN A 307 -14.77 17.41 -3.74
CA ASN A 307 -14.28 16.06 -3.96
C ASN A 307 -13.50 15.86 -5.27
N GLN A 308 -12.83 16.90 -5.75
CA GLN A 308 -11.91 16.76 -6.89
C GLN A 308 -10.51 16.35 -6.39
N PRO A 309 -9.81 15.41 -7.05
CA PRO A 309 -8.42 15.11 -6.73
C PRO A 309 -7.52 16.25 -7.22
N LEU A 310 -6.74 16.84 -6.30
CA LEU A 310 -5.73 17.86 -6.63
C LEU A 310 -4.49 17.27 -7.28
N ASN A 311 -4.16 16.03 -6.95
CA ASN A 311 -3.05 15.27 -7.50
C ASN A 311 -3.49 13.85 -7.86
N THR A 312 -2.82 13.26 -8.84
CA THR A 312 -2.82 11.81 -9.09
C THR A 312 -1.45 11.48 -9.65
N GLU A 313 -0.67 10.72 -8.91
CA GLU A 313 0.74 10.52 -9.21
C GLU A 313 1.21 9.16 -8.70
N ILE A 314 1.97 8.44 -9.52
CA ILE A 314 2.48 7.12 -9.20
C ILE A 314 4.01 7.19 -9.22
N VAL A 315 4.64 6.74 -8.14
CA VAL A 315 6.10 6.58 -8.04
C VAL A 315 6.47 5.11 -8.23
N VAL A 316 7.55 4.86 -8.98
CA VAL A 316 8.17 3.54 -9.19
C VAL A 316 9.66 3.65 -8.87
N CYS A 317 10.19 2.78 -8.01
CA CYS A 317 11.56 2.87 -7.49
C CYS A 317 12.27 1.51 -7.46
N GLY A 318 13.58 1.51 -7.71
CA GLY A 318 14.41 0.32 -7.59
C GLY A 318 14.07 -0.79 -8.57
N GLY A 319 14.31 -2.04 -8.18
CA GLY A 319 14.26 -3.20 -9.08
C GLY A 319 15.65 -3.60 -9.56
N ASN A 320 15.80 -4.12 -10.78
CA ASN A 320 17.10 -4.51 -11.32
C ASN A 320 17.14 -4.44 -12.87
N SER A 321 18.32 -4.68 -13.47
CA SER A 321 18.46 -4.95 -14.89
C SER A 321 17.48 -6.06 -15.34
N PRO A 322 16.87 -5.97 -16.55
CA PRO A 322 16.01 -7.05 -17.06
C PRO A 322 16.70 -8.41 -17.16
N ASN A 323 18.03 -8.41 -17.22
CA ASN A 323 18.88 -9.59 -17.31
C ASN A 323 19.26 -10.20 -15.94
N ALA A 324 18.91 -9.56 -14.82
CA ALA A 324 19.38 -9.97 -13.49
C ALA A 324 18.93 -11.39 -13.10
N TYR A 325 17.73 -11.81 -13.53
CA TYR A 325 17.24 -13.18 -13.35
C TYR A 325 18.06 -14.20 -14.16
N GLU A 326 18.39 -13.86 -15.42
CA GLU A 326 19.08 -14.75 -16.36
C GLU A 326 20.51 -15.10 -15.91
N VAL A 327 21.11 -14.29 -15.04
CA VAL A 327 22.46 -14.52 -14.51
C VAL A 327 22.48 -15.05 -13.06
N VAL A 328 21.31 -15.27 -12.45
CA VAL A 328 21.20 -15.73 -11.04
C VAL A 328 20.35 -16.98 -10.85
N ASP A 329 19.37 -17.26 -11.71
CA ASP A 329 18.40 -18.36 -11.45
C ASP A 329 17.77 -19.00 -12.71
N ALA A 330 18.19 -18.57 -13.91
CA ALA A 330 17.78 -19.26 -15.12
C ALA A 330 18.49 -20.61 -15.28
N LYS A 331 17.86 -21.55 -16.02
CA LYS A 331 18.31 -22.94 -16.17
C LYS A 331 19.73 -23.14 -16.74
N HIS A 332 20.34 -22.09 -17.29
CA HIS A 332 21.67 -22.12 -17.88
C HIS A 332 22.76 -21.59 -16.93
N VAL A 333 22.37 -20.97 -15.80
CA VAL A 333 23.28 -20.48 -14.76
C VAL A 333 23.94 -21.66 -14.06
N GLN A 334 25.25 -21.55 -13.79
CA GLN A 334 26.00 -22.49 -12.94
C GLN A 334 26.56 -21.73 -11.74
N ASP A 335 27.21 -20.59 -11.99
CA ASP A 335 27.68 -19.64 -10.96
C ASP A 335 26.71 -18.43 -10.88
N LYS A 336 26.12 -18.18 -9.70
CA LYS A 336 25.15 -17.09 -9.51
C LYS A 336 25.81 -15.71 -9.49
N VAL A 337 25.39 -14.81 -10.38
CA VAL A 337 25.87 -13.41 -10.45
C VAL A 337 24.80 -12.45 -9.91
N TYR A 338 24.98 -11.99 -8.67
CA TYR A 338 24.09 -11.04 -8.02
C TYR A 338 24.33 -9.62 -8.54
N MET A 339 23.61 -9.21 -9.59
CA MET A 339 23.66 -7.83 -10.10
C MET A 339 23.18 -6.83 -9.05
N THR A 340 23.91 -5.73 -8.84
CA THR A 340 23.47 -4.63 -7.96
C THR A 340 22.09 -4.13 -8.39
N ALA A 341 21.17 -4.00 -7.45
CA ALA A 341 19.83 -3.51 -7.70
C ALA A 341 19.85 -2.03 -8.12
N LEU A 342 18.75 -1.55 -8.68
CA LEU A 342 18.58 -0.16 -9.03
C LEU A 342 18.33 0.70 -7.79
N HIS A 343 18.79 1.95 -7.82
CA HIS A 343 18.49 2.99 -6.82
C HIS A 343 17.62 4.13 -7.35
N ASP A 344 17.30 4.14 -8.65
CA ASP A 344 16.55 5.21 -9.27
C ASP A 344 15.05 5.15 -8.94
N CYS A 345 14.43 6.33 -8.91
CA CYS A 345 13.00 6.51 -8.76
C CYS A 345 12.47 7.35 -9.93
N HIS A 346 11.27 7.06 -10.38
CA HIS A 346 10.57 7.82 -11.42
C HIS A 346 9.09 7.99 -11.05
N ARG A 347 8.51 9.12 -11.48
CA ARG A 347 7.12 9.51 -11.27
C ARG A 347 6.37 9.61 -12.58
N ILE A 348 5.05 9.43 -12.53
CA ILE A 348 4.14 9.77 -13.63
C ILE A 348 2.82 10.31 -13.09
N HIS A 349 2.27 11.33 -13.75
CA HIS A 349 0.88 11.79 -13.57
C HIS A 349 0.00 11.11 -14.63
N PRO A 350 -0.66 9.98 -14.35
CA PRO A 350 -1.31 9.17 -15.39
C PRO A 350 -2.53 9.83 -16.04
N LEU A 351 -3.12 10.85 -15.41
CA LEU A 351 -4.28 11.58 -15.96
C LEU A 351 -3.89 12.78 -16.84
N ASP A 352 -2.65 13.26 -16.77
CA ASP A 352 -2.18 14.41 -17.57
C ASP A 352 -2.21 14.07 -19.06
N LYS A 353 -2.67 14.99 -19.92
CA LYS A 353 -2.81 14.73 -21.36
C LYS A 353 -1.52 14.23 -22.03
N ASP A 354 -0.38 14.76 -21.60
CA ASP A 354 0.94 14.49 -22.18
C ASP A 354 1.85 13.72 -21.19
N ALA A 355 1.24 12.89 -20.33
CA ALA A 355 1.89 12.10 -19.27
C ALA A 355 3.17 11.35 -19.71
N ALA A 356 4.26 11.63 -19.00
CA ALA A 356 5.58 11.05 -19.22
C ALA A 356 6.28 10.73 -17.88
N TRP A 357 7.33 9.92 -17.93
CA TRP A 357 8.16 9.61 -16.76
C TRP A 357 9.06 10.79 -16.39
N ILE A 358 8.89 11.29 -15.17
CA ILE A 358 9.70 12.34 -14.56
C ILE A 358 10.71 11.67 -13.61
N PRO A 359 12.03 11.91 -13.75
CA PRO A 359 13.01 11.43 -12.78
C PRO A 359 12.74 12.01 -11.38
N GLU A 360 12.76 11.15 -10.36
CA GLU A 360 12.73 11.52 -8.95
C GLU A 360 14.16 11.42 -8.37
N GLN A 361 14.37 11.96 -7.16
CA GLN A 361 15.59 11.76 -6.39
C GLN A 361 16.00 10.27 -6.32
N ASP A 362 17.28 9.97 -6.50
CA ASP A 362 17.83 8.64 -6.24
C ASP A 362 17.67 8.23 -4.76
N MET A 363 17.33 6.97 -4.52
CA MET A 363 17.36 6.38 -3.18
C MET A 363 18.80 6.34 -2.64
N PRO A 364 19.05 6.66 -1.36
CA PRO A 364 20.38 6.54 -0.74
C PRO A 364 21.00 5.13 -0.80
N SER A 365 20.21 4.09 -1.07
CA SER A 365 20.72 2.74 -1.35
C SER A 365 19.87 2.01 -2.40
N PRO A 366 20.49 1.15 -3.22
CA PRO A 366 19.77 0.31 -4.18
C PRO A 366 18.89 -0.71 -3.48
N ARG A 367 17.72 -1.04 -4.07
CA ARG A 367 16.76 -1.96 -3.46
C ARG A 367 15.99 -2.80 -4.48
N THR A 368 16.03 -4.11 -4.26
CA THR A 368 15.10 -5.12 -4.79
C THR A 368 14.37 -5.79 -3.63
N MET A 369 13.14 -6.27 -3.83
CA MET A 369 12.28 -6.93 -2.83
C MET A 369 11.92 -6.06 -1.61
N GLY A 370 12.04 -4.73 -1.73
CA GLY A 370 11.59 -3.81 -0.68
C GLY A 370 10.08 -3.61 -0.70
N ASP A 371 9.50 -3.31 0.45
CA ASP A 371 8.12 -2.80 0.53
C ASP A 371 8.14 -1.25 0.49
N LEU A 372 7.09 -0.64 -0.08
CA LEU A 372 6.84 0.80 -0.03
C LEU A 372 5.43 1.04 0.51
N LEU A 373 5.32 1.45 1.77
CA LEU A 373 4.07 1.64 2.50
C LEU A 373 3.75 3.12 2.70
N HIS A 374 2.47 3.48 2.67
CA HIS A 374 2.00 4.73 3.29
C HIS A 374 2.17 4.71 4.81
N LEU A 375 2.50 5.87 5.38
CA LEU A 375 2.50 6.15 6.81
C LEU A 375 1.30 7.04 7.20
N ALA A 376 0.97 7.08 8.50
CA ALA A 376 -0.22 7.76 9.04
C ALA A 376 -0.25 9.29 8.83
N ASN A 377 0.87 9.91 8.45
CA ASN A 377 0.99 11.33 8.13
C ASN A 377 0.98 11.63 6.61
N GLY A 378 0.90 10.62 5.73
CA GLY A 378 0.96 10.80 4.28
C GLY A 378 2.36 10.72 3.66
N ASP A 379 3.42 10.61 4.46
CA ASP A 379 4.71 10.16 3.95
C ASP A 379 4.66 8.67 3.59
N LEU A 380 5.72 8.17 2.97
CA LEU A 380 5.89 6.75 2.70
C LEU A 380 7.19 6.20 3.32
N LEU A 381 7.19 4.91 3.65
CA LEU A 381 8.33 4.19 4.18
C LEU A 381 8.77 3.12 3.19
N MET A 382 10.05 3.15 2.80
CA MET A 382 10.71 2.04 2.12
C MET A 382 11.47 1.20 3.15
N LEU A 383 11.25 -0.11 3.13
CA LEU A 383 11.90 -1.06 4.03
C LEU A 383 12.10 -2.41 3.33
N ASN A 384 12.71 -3.37 4.04
CA ASN A 384 12.96 -4.73 3.55
C ASN A 384 13.84 -4.81 2.28
N GLY A 385 14.05 -6.02 1.79
CA GLY A 385 14.76 -6.30 0.55
C GLY A 385 16.28 -6.30 0.63
N ALA A 386 16.91 -6.31 -0.55
CA ALA A 386 18.34 -6.54 -0.75
C ALA A 386 18.97 -5.51 -1.69
N LYS A 387 20.30 -5.36 -1.64
CA LYS A 387 21.08 -4.44 -2.49
C LYS A 387 21.57 -5.09 -3.79
N ALA A 388 21.55 -6.42 -3.90
CA ALA A 388 21.96 -7.14 -5.11
C ALA A 388 21.16 -8.45 -5.32
N GLY A 389 20.94 -8.81 -6.58
CA GLY A 389 20.18 -9.99 -7.01
C GLY A 389 18.72 -9.71 -7.36
N THR A 390 17.87 -10.74 -7.25
CA THR A 390 16.44 -10.69 -7.54
C THR A 390 15.63 -11.48 -6.50
N SER A 391 14.30 -11.39 -6.59
CA SER A 391 13.38 -12.35 -5.96
C SER A 391 13.67 -13.80 -6.32
N GLY A 392 13.23 -14.73 -5.45
CA GLY A 392 13.41 -16.18 -5.55
C GLY A 392 14.46 -16.72 -4.57
N TRP A 393 14.64 -18.05 -4.57
CA TRP A 393 15.48 -18.72 -3.57
C TRP A 393 16.98 -18.61 -3.88
N GLU A 394 17.78 -18.27 -2.88
CA GLU A 394 19.21 -17.99 -3.04
C GLU A 394 19.52 -16.97 -4.16
N ASN A 395 18.59 -16.07 -4.49
CA ASN A 395 18.69 -15.16 -5.64
C ASN A 395 19.16 -13.74 -5.28
N ALA A 396 19.33 -13.44 -3.99
CA ALA A 396 19.74 -12.14 -3.50
C ALA A 396 20.78 -12.22 -2.38
N LYS A 397 21.52 -11.13 -2.19
CA LYS A 397 22.47 -10.94 -1.09
C LYS A 397 22.57 -9.46 -0.70
N ASP A 398 23.37 -9.16 0.31
CA ASP A 398 23.64 -7.81 0.77
C ASP A 398 22.33 -7.11 1.24
N ALA A 399 21.69 -7.70 2.25
CA ALA A 399 20.41 -7.25 2.82
C ALA A 399 20.35 -5.73 3.11
N ASN A 400 19.22 -5.10 2.78
CA ASN A 400 19.05 -3.65 2.93
C ASN A 400 18.40 -3.26 4.27
N LEU A 401 19.20 -3.38 5.34
CA LEU A 401 18.83 -3.17 6.75
C LEU A 401 18.38 -1.73 7.11
N VAL A 402 18.62 -0.74 6.25
CA VAL A 402 18.32 0.68 6.50
C VAL A 402 16.99 1.04 5.83
N PRO A 403 15.94 1.44 6.59
CA PRO A 403 14.72 1.97 6.00
C PRO A 403 14.93 3.41 5.50
N LEU A 404 14.11 3.83 4.54
CA LEU A 404 14.09 5.20 4.01
C LEU A 404 12.71 5.81 4.26
N LEU A 405 12.65 6.93 4.98
CA LEU A 405 11.47 7.80 4.93
C LEU A 405 11.50 8.56 3.60
N TYR A 406 10.43 8.44 2.83
CA TYR A 406 10.21 9.15 1.58
C TYR A 406 9.10 10.20 1.78
N THR A 407 9.48 11.45 1.63
CA THR A 407 8.66 12.65 1.86
C THR A 407 8.41 13.33 0.51
N PRO A 408 7.41 12.87 -0.29
CA PRO A 408 7.31 13.17 -1.71
C PRO A 408 7.21 14.67 -2.06
N PHE A 409 6.74 15.51 -1.15
CA PHE A 409 6.52 16.94 -1.39
C PHE A 409 7.61 17.85 -0.77
N LYS A 410 8.69 17.28 -0.21
CA LYS A 410 9.89 18.07 0.16
C LYS A 410 10.70 18.42 -1.10
N PRO A 411 11.55 19.46 -1.08
CA PRO A 411 12.39 19.82 -2.22
C PRO A 411 13.31 18.69 -2.68
N MET A 412 13.62 18.65 -3.98
CA MET A 412 14.57 17.71 -4.59
C MET A 412 15.90 17.71 -3.82
N GLY A 413 16.44 16.52 -3.54
CA GLY A 413 17.62 16.33 -2.68
C GLY A 413 17.30 16.21 -1.18
N LYS A 414 16.06 16.47 -0.75
CA LYS A 414 15.59 16.32 0.66
C LYS A 414 14.41 15.34 0.81
N ARG A 415 14.04 14.61 -0.24
CA ARG A 415 12.87 13.72 -0.23
C ARG A 415 13.12 12.41 0.52
N PHE A 416 14.37 11.93 0.55
CA PHE A 416 14.75 10.72 1.30
C PHE A 416 15.54 11.05 2.58
N LYS A 417 15.19 10.36 3.68
CA LYS A 417 15.92 10.35 4.97
C LYS A 417 16.17 8.90 5.38
N GLU A 418 17.43 8.53 5.57
CA GLU A 418 17.79 7.22 6.15
C GLU A 418 17.36 7.14 7.62
N LEU A 419 16.84 5.98 8.03
CA LEU A 419 16.27 5.73 9.35
C LEU A 419 17.12 4.73 10.15
N ALA A 420 16.75 4.52 11.42
CA ALA A 420 17.42 3.55 12.28
C ALA A 420 17.39 2.14 11.64
N PRO A 421 18.53 1.45 11.49
CA PRO A 421 18.57 0.14 10.86
C PRO A 421 18.04 -0.95 11.79
N THR A 422 17.46 -2.00 11.19
CA THR A 422 17.24 -3.29 11.89
C THR A 422 18.52 -4.13 11.89
N THR A 423 18.61 -5.09 12.81
CA THR A 423 19.62 -6.16 12.79
C THR A 423 19.15 -7.44 12.07
N ILE A 424 17.94 -7.43 11.50
CA ILE A 424 17.31 -8.59 10.85
C ILE A 424 17.24 -8.40 9.33
N ALA A 425 17.73 -9.41 8.60
CA ALA A 425 17.65 -9.43 7.15
C ALA A 425 16.25 -9.83 6.67
N ARG A 426 15.42 -8.84 6.33
CA ARG A 426 14.10 -9.01 5.74
C ARG A 426 14.23 -9.19 4.22
N MET A 427 14.54 -10.41 3.77
CA MET A 427 14.85 -10.76 2.38
C MET A 427 13.59 -11.16 1.58
N TYR A 428 13.73 -11.97 0.53
CA TYR A 428 12.61 -12.57 -0.20
C TYR A 428 11.57 -13.18 0.77
N HIS A 429 10.28 -13.01 0.48
CA HIS A 429 9.16 -13.41 1.37
C HIS A 429 9.09 -12.68 2.72
N SER A 430 9.67 -11.48 2.87
CA SER A 430 9.23 -10.52 3.90
C SER A 430 7.94 -9.82 3.50
N ALA A 431 7.15 -9.38 4.48
CA ALA A 431 6.02 -8.47 4.28
C ALA A 431 5.86 -7.50 5.45
N SER A 432 5.16 -6.39 5.22
CA SER A 432 4.93 -5.34 6.23
C SER A 432 3.58 -4.62 6.08
N ALA A 433 3.11 -4.01 7.17
CA ALA A 433 1.90 -3.19 7.19
C ALA A 433 1.95 -2.08 8.26
N LEU A 434 1.35 -0.92 7.97
CA LEU A 434 1.08 0.13 8.95
C LEU A 434 -0.07 -0.30 9.88
N LEU A 435 0.12 -0.16 11.19
CA LEU A 435 -0.88 -0.46 12.22
C LEU A 435 -1.67 0.80 12.64
N PRO A 436 -2.87 0.63 13.25
CA PRO A 436 -3.62 1.75 13.82
C PRO A 436 -2.88 2.52 14.93
N ASP A 437 -1.86 1.94 15.57
CA ASP A 437 -1.00 2.67 16.53
C ASP A 437 0.12 3.50 15.85
N THR A 438 0.08 3.65 14.53
CA THR A 438 1.02 4.38 13.66
C THR A 438 2.40 3.73 13.48
N ARG A 439 2.67 2.58 14.11
CA ARG A 439 3.89 1.79 13.91
C ARG A 439 3.75 0.86 12.71
N VAL A 440 4.87 0.37 12.18
CA VAL A 440 4.88 -0.59 11.06
C VAL A 440 5.25 -1.97 11.60
N LEU A 441 4.38 -2.96 11.39
CA LEU A 441 4.66 -4.37 11.65
C LEU A 441 5.49 -4.94 10.50
N VAL A 442 6.51 -5.73 10.81
CA VAL A 442 7.37 -6.39 9.82
C VAL A 442 7.52 -7.86 10.20
N ALA A 443 7.22 -8.76 9.26
CA ALA A 443 7.22 -10.20 9.49
C ALA A 443 7.81 -10.96 8.29
N GLY A 444 8.24 -12.19 8.53
CA GLY A 444 8.89 -13.04 7.54
C GLY A 444 10.31 -12.58 7.18
N SER A 445 11.12 -13.54 6.75
CA SER A 445 11.46 -13.68 5.34
C SER A 445 11.82 -15.15 5.09
N ASN A 446 11.75 -15.62 3.86
CA ASN A 446 12.15 -16.98 3.51
C ASN A 446 12.74 -17.03 2.09
N MET A 447 14.06 -16.93 1.99
CA MET A 447 14.78 -17.05 0.71
C MET A 447 15.24 -18.48 0.40
N HIS A 448 14.64 -19.48 1.05
CA HIS A 448 14.99 -20.90 0.94
C HIS A 448 13.79 -21.73 0.45
N GLN A 449 14.06 -22.85 -0.23
CA GLN A 449 13.01 -23.80 -0.63
C GLN A 449 12.32 -24.48 0.56
N PHE A 450 13.02 -24.64 1.68
CA PHE A 450 12.51 -25.28 2.90
C PHE A 450 12.87 -24.44 4.12
N TYR A 451 12.12 -24.57 5.22
CA TYR A 451 12.39 -23.85 6.46
C TYR A 451 13.80 -24.16 6.97
N THR A 452 14.68 -23.16 6.91
CA THR A 452 16.11 -23.27 7.20
C THR A 452 16.43 -22.26 8.29
N LEU A 453 16.71 -22.72 9.50
CA LEU A 453 16.74 -21.89 10.71
C LEU A 453 18.17 -21.46 11.11
N ASP A 454 19.15 -21.77 10.28
CA ASP A 454 20.56 -21.46 10.41
C ASP A 454 21.15 -20.88 9.09
N GLY A 455 22.42 -20.51 9.10
CA GLY A 455 23.08 -19.88 7.95
C GLY A 455 22.97 -18.34 7.93
N ALA A 456 23.11 -17.75 6.73
CA ALA A 456 23.31 -16.31 6.56
C ALA A 456 22.01 -15.48 6.58
N TYR A 457 20.90 -16.04 6.11
CA TYR A 457 19.61 -15.37 5.96
C TYR A 457 18.44 -16.32 6.33
N PRO A 458 18.47 -16.93 7.53
CA PRO A 458 17.53 -18.01 7.90
C PRO A 458 16.06 -17.57 7.81
N THR A 459 15.18 -18.55 7.60
CA THR A 459 13.73 -18.38 7.58
C THR A 459 13.27 -17.65 8.84
N GLU A 460 12.92 -16.38 8.70
CA GLU A 460 12.80 -15.45 9.82
C GLU A 460 11.38 -15.44 10.38
N LEU A 461 11.26 -15.93 11.61
CA LEU A 461 10.01 -16.13 12.34
C LEU A 461 9.78 -15.07 13.42
N ARG A 462 10.77 -14.19 13.67
CA ARG A 462 10.61 -13.01 14.54
C ARG A 462 9.73 -11.98 13.85
N VAL A 463 8.80 -11.43 14.62
CA VAL A 463 7.98 -10.27 14.24
C VAL A 463 8.64 -9.04 14.84
N GLU A 464 8.83 -8.01 14.03
CA GLU A 464 9.34 -6.71 14.44
C GLU A 464 8.25 -5.64 14.41
N ARG A 465 8.45 -4.58 15.20
CA ARG A 465 7.83 -3.28 14.96
C ARG A 465 8.87 -2.21 14.78
N PHE A 466 8.68 -1.41 13.73
CA PHE A 466 9.35 -0.14 13.55
C PHE A 466 8.44 1.00 14.00
N SER A 467 8.94 1.85 14.90
CA SER A 467 8.33 3.12 15.29
C SER A 467 8.95 4.23 14.43
N PRO A 468 8.23 4.87 13.49
CA PRO A 468 8.79 5.91 12.62
C PRO A 468 9.21 7.19 13.37
N PRO A 469 9.90 8.15 12.71
CA PRO A 469 10.33 9.40 13.34
C PRO A 469 9.23 10.17 14.08
N TYR A 470 7.99 10.18 13.60
CA TYR A 470 6.87 10.85 14.27
C TYR A 470 6.43 10.18 15.59
N SER A 471 6.96 9.00 15.93
CA SER A 471 6.75 8.28 17.19
C SER A 471 7.78 8.66 18.26
N ASP A 472 8.56 9.73 18.05
CA ASP A 472 9.42 10.35 19.06
C ASP A 472 8.59 10.79 20.29
N PRO A 473 8.89 10.30 21.51
CA PRO A 473 8.19 10.71 22.73
C PRO A 473 8.25 12.20 23.03
N ALA A 474 9.22 12.95 22.49
CA ALA A 474 9.28 14.40 22.63
C ALA A 474 8.09 15.12 21.93
N LEU A 475 7.42 14.45 20.98
CA LEU A 475 6.31 14.99 20.21
C LEU A 475 4.92 14.70 20.83
N ASP A 476 4.84 13.82 21.83
CA ASP A 476 3.58 13.35 22.42
C ASP A 476 2.73 14.46 23.04
N VAL A 477 3.37 15.52 23.56
CA VAL A 477 2.69 16.70 24.15
C VAL A 477 1.72 17.40 23.18
N GLY A 478 1.94 17.26 21.87
CA GLY A 478 1.12 17.84 20.81
C GLY A 478 0.41 16.80 19.94
N ARG A 479 0.43 15.52 20.30
CA ARG A 479 -0.12 14.44 19.46
C ARG A 479 -1.66 14.49 19.45
N PRO A 480 -2.32 14.37 18.27
CA PRO A 480 -3.77 14.22 18.20
C PRO A 480 -4.23 12.95 18.92
N ALA A 481 -5.35 13.05 19.65
CA ALA A 481 -6.04 11.92 20.23
C ALA A 481 -7.49 11.94 19.75
N ILE A 482 -7.93 10.88 19.06
CA ILE A 482 -9.31 10.70 18.60
C ILE A 482 -10.10 10.03 19.74
N SER A 483 -11.34 10.47 20.03
CA SER A 483 -12.31 9.62 20.76
C SER A 483 -12.95 8.68 19.75
N PRO A 484 -12.76 7.35 19.88
CA PRO A 484 -13.42 6.40 18.98
C PRO A 484 -14.94 6.44 19.10
N GLU A 485 -15.49 6.76 20.27
CA GLU A 485 -16.92 6.69 20.60
C GLU A 485 -17.69 7.89 20.04
N ALA A 486 -17.06 9.06 19.99
CA ALA A 486 -17.64 10.31 19.49
C ALA A 486 -17.24 10.64 18.03
N THR A 487 -16.70 9.67 17.29
CA THR A 487 -16.25 9.83 15.89
C THR A 487 -17.08 8.94 14.97
N ASP A 488 -17.58 9.51 13.87
CA ASP A 488 -18.41 8.80 12.88
C ASP A 488 -17.70 7.55 12.34
N LYS A 489 -18.43 6.43 12.26
CA LYS A 489 -17.90 5.13 11.82
C LYS A 489 -18.27 4.73 10.39
N VAL A 490 -19.22 5.42 9.79
CA VAL A 490 -19.76 5.12 8.46
C VAL A 490 -19.78 6.42 7.67
N LEU A 491 -18.91 6.50 6.68
CA LEU A 491 -18.59 7.71 5.92
C LEU A 491 -19.30 7.67 4.57
N LYS A 492 -20.52 8.22 4.53
CA LYS A 492 -21.35 8.21 3.32
C LYS A 492 -20.74 9.02 2.18
N TYR A 493 -20.67 8.46 0.98
CA TYR A 493 -20.04 9.12 -0.18
C TYR A 493 -20.49 10.58 -0.37
N GLY A 494 -19.52 11.50 -0.43
CA GLY A 494 -19.74 12.93 -0.62
C GLY A 494 -20.51 13.63 0.51
N LYS A 495 -20.56 13.07 1.72
CA LYS A 495 -21.20 13.69 2.91
C LYS A 495 -20.18 14.18 3.92
N PRO A 496 -20.49 15.24 4.70
CA PRO A 496 -19.66 15.61 5.83
C PRO A 496 -19.69 14.52 6.91
N PHE A 497 -18.55 14.29 7.55
CA PHE A 497 -18.38 13.41 8.71
C PHE A 497 -17.58 14.13 9.80
N LYS A 498 -17.70 13.63 11.04
CA LYS A 498 -17.12 14.23 12.24
C LYS A 498 -16.10 13.32 12.91
N VAL A 499 -14.93 13.89 13.22
CA VAL A 499 -13.89 13.26 14.04
C VAL A 499 -13.76 14.09 15.32
N THR A 500 -14.12 13.50 16.46
CA THR A 500 -14.01 14.17 17.76
C THR A 500 -12.66 13.86 18.38
N THR A 501 -11.95 14.90 18.83
CA THR A 501 -10.65 14.77 19.47
C THR A 501 -10.69 15.10 20.95
N THR A 502 -9.77 14.52 21.71
CA THR A 502 -9.63 14.69 23.17
C THR A 502 -8.35 15.45 23.56
N SER A 503 -7.61 15.98 22.58
CA SER A 503 -6.34 16.68 22.79
C SER A 503 -6.49 17.92 23.67
N PRO A 504 -5.53 18.19 24.59
CA PRO A 504 -5.67 19.19 25.66
C PRO A 504 -5.44 20.65 25.23
N SER A 505 -5.36 20.93 23.93
CA SER A 505 -5.15 22.29 23.39
C SER A 505 -5.76 22.43 22.00
N VAL A 506 -5.85 23.67 21.51
CA VAL A 506 -6.40 23.99 20.18
C VAL A 506 -5.62 23.21 19.11
N LEU A 507 -6.34 22.41 18.32
CA LEU A 507 -5.76 21.51 17.30
C LEU A 507 -4.78 22.23 16.37
N GLY A 508 -5.09 23.46 15.97
CA GLY A 508 -4.30 24.22 15.00
C GLY A 508 -4.38 23.58 13.62
N GLU A 509 -3.27 23.56 12.89
CA GLU A 509 -3.21 22.94 11.57
C GLU A 509 -3.11 21.42 11.65
N ILE A 510 -4.09 20.75 11.03
CA ILE A 510 -4.27 19.30 11.06
C ILE A 510 -4.62 18.75 9.67
N LYS A 511 -4.30 17.47 9.48
CA LYS A 511 -4.56 16.67 8.29
C LYS A 511 -5.32 15.41 8.70
N VAL A 512 -6.41 15.10 8.01
CA VAL A 512 -7.10 13.80 8.12
C VAL A 512 -6.60 12.91 6.99
N THR A 513 -6.28 11.65 7.28
CA THR A 513 -5.93 10.67 6.24
C THR A 513 -6.78 9.42 6.38
N LEU A 514 -7.23 8.86 5.26
CA LEU A 514 -7.93 7.56 5.19
C LEU A 514 -7.04 6.57 4.44
N LEU A 515 -6.61 5.49 5.10
CA LEU A 515 -5.80 4.42 4.51
C LEU A 515 -6.63 3.15 4.27
N TYR A 516 -6.70 2.67 3.03
CA TYR A 516 -7.08 1.29 2.75
C TYR A 516 -5.86 0.37 3.02
N PRO A 517 -5.95 -0.62 3.93
CA PRO A 517 -4.82 -1.45 4.31
C PRO A 517 -4.44 -2.44 3.19
N PRO A 518 -3.20 -2.42 2.68
CA PRO A 518 -2.80 -3.31 1.59
C PRO A 518 -2.73 -4.78 1.96
N PHE A 519 -2.78 -5.60 0.91
CA PHE A 519 -2.25 -6.96 0.90
C PHE A 519 -0.78 -6.91 0.47
N THR A 520 0.16 -6.99 1.40
CA THR A 520 1.60 -6.88 1.11
C THR A 520 2.21 -8.25 0.86
N THR A 521 2.88 -8.40 -0.29
CA THR A 521 3.66 -9.60 -0.62
C THR A 521 4.71 -9.30 -1.70
N HIS A 522 5.86 -9.97 -1.67
CA HIS A 522 6.89 -9.94 -2.73
C HIS A 522 7.44 -8.54 -3.12
N GLY A 523 7.41 -7.59 -2.19
CA GLY A 523 7.81 -6.19 -2.42
C GLY A 523 6.71 -5.29 -3.00
N PHE A 524 5.45 -5.76 -3.04
CA PHE A 524 4.32 -4.94 -3.47
C PHE A 524 3.14 -4.99 -2.48
N SER A 525 2.80 -3.81 -1.96
CA SER A 525 1.63 -3.55 -1.12
C SER A 525 0.39 -3.32 -2.00
N GLN A 526 -0.24 -4.42 -2.40
CA GLN A 526 -1.33 -4.45 -3.37
C GLN A 526 -2.57 -3.71 -2.85
N GLY A 527 -3.19 -2.92 -3.72
CA GLY A 527 -4.40 -2.15 -3.41
C GLY A 527 -4.22 -1.01 -2.40
N GLN A 528 -3.02 -0.68 -1.93
CA GLN A 528 -2.85 0.44 -1.00
C GLN A 528 -3.39 1.74 -1.57
N ARG A 529 -4.09 2.50 -0.74
CA ARG A 529 -4.66 3.79 -1.13
C ARG A 529 -4.76 4.69 0.10
N MET A 530 -4.10 5.85 0.04
CA MET A 530 -4.30 6.92 1.01
C MET A 530 -5.06 8.08 0.35
N LEU A 531 -6.04 8.60 1.07
CA LEU A 531 -6.80 9.79 0.71
C LEU A 531 -6.61 10.85 1.79
N VAL A 532 -6.58 12.12 1.40
CA VAL A 532 -6.55 13.28 2.31
C VAL A 532 -7.85 14.08 2.07
N PRO A 533 -8.92 13.82 2.85
CA PRO A 533 -10.19 14.53 2.73
C PRO A 533 -10.08 16.01 3.10
N ALA A 534 -10.79 16.87 2.38
CA ALA A 534 -10.91 18.28 2.75
C ALA A 534 -11.60 18.46 4.11
N ILE A 535 -10.92 19.14 5.02
CA ILE A 535 -11.49 19.64 6.29
C ILE A 535 -12.26 20.93 5.98
N THR A 536 -13.51 21.01 6.45
CA THR A 536 -14.40 22.16 6.23
C THR A 536 -14.51 23.06 7.46
N THR A 537 -14.53 22.49 8.66
CA THR A 537 -14.53 23.25 9.93
C THR A 537 -13.79 22.50 11.04
N ILE A 538 -13.28 23.25 12.02
CA ILE A 538 -12.67 22.73 13.25
C ILE A 538 -13.24 23.54 14.41
N GLU A 539 -14.14 22.97 15.19
CA GLU A 539 -14.89 23.67 16.24
C GLU A 539 -15.02 22.78 17.48
N ASN A 540 -14.71 23.31 18.67
CA ASN A 540 -14.87 22.60 19.95
C ASN A 540 -14.25 21.18 19.95
N ASN A 541 -13.02 21.06 19.42
CA ASN A 541 -12.29 19.80 19.21
C ASN A 541 -12.93 18.77 18.25
N VAL A 542 -14.00 19.15 17.55
CA VAL A 542 -14.60 18.36 16.46
C VAL A 542 -14.10 18.86 15.11
N ILE A 543 -13.57 17.94 14.32
CA ILE A 543 -13.11 18.15 12.95
C ILE A 543 -14.25 17.71 12.04
N THR A 544 -14.74 18.59 11.15
CA THR A 544 -15.69 18.21 10.10
C THR A 544 -14.95 18.16 8.76
N ALA A 545 -15.01 17.02 8.07
CA ALA A 545 -14.40 16.82 6.75
C ALA A 545 -15.40 16.14 5.79
N VAL A 546 -15.16 16.20 4.48
CA VAL A 546 -16.06 15.60 3.48
C VAL A 546 -15.58 14.22 3.07
N ALA A 547 -16.42 13.19 3.20
CA ALA A 547 -16.11 11.83 2.76
C ALA A 547 -15.92 11.78 1.22
N PRO A 548 -15.06 10.88 0.71
CA PRO A 548 -14.80 10.72 -0.72
C PRO A 548 -16.09 10.67 -1.57
N GLY A 549 -16.08 11.26 -2.75
CA GLY A 549 -17.30 11.46 -3.55
C GLY A 549 -17.86 10.21 -4.25
N SER A 550 -17.07 9.14 -4.42
CA SER A 550 -17.49 7.90 -5.08
C SER A 550 -16.52 6.74 -4.87
N GLY A 551 -16.95 5.53 -5.23
CA GLY A 551 -16.11 4.32 -5.31
C GLY A 551 -14.85 4.45 -6.18
N MET A 552 -14.81 5.39 -7.14
CA MET A 552 -13.62 5.67 -7.96
C MET A 552 -12.53 6.40 -7.15
N LEU A 553 -12.95 7.24 -6.20
CA LEU A 553 -12.06 7.88 -5.24
C LEU A 553 -11.73 6.95 -4.07
N ALA A 554 -12.70 6.16 -3.58
CA ALA A 554 -12.52 5.25 -2.46
C ALA A 554 -13.42 4.00 -2.62
N PRO A 555 -12.92 2.84 -3.06
CA PRO A 555 -13.71 1.61 -3.10
C PRO A 555 -14.38 1.30 -1.74
N PRO A 556 -15.61 0.76 -1.73
CA PRO A 556 -16.37 0.56 -0.49
C PRO A 556 -15.69 -0.47 0.42
N GLY A 557 -15.62 -0.17 1.71
CA GLY A 557 -14.94 -1.04 2.68
C GLY A 557 -14.38 -0.31 3.90
N TYR A 558 -13.51 -1.01 4.64
CA TYR A 558 -12.87 -0.49 5.85
C TYR A 558 -11.56 0.25 5.56
N TYR A 559 -11.41 1.40 6.19
CA TYR A 559 -10.24 2.27 6.14
C TYR A 559 -9.79 2.59 7.57
N ILE A 560 -8.50 2.87 7.75
CA ILE A 560 -7.97 3.45 8.99
C ILE A 560 -7.96 4.96 8.84
N LEU A 561 -8.70 5.67 9.69
CA LEU A 561 -8.71 7.12 9.78
C LEU A 561 -7.66 7.57 10.80
N PHE A 562 -6.70 8.38 10.37
CA PHE A 562 -5.75 9.07 11.25
C PHE A 562 -6.00 10.59 11.24
N VAL A 563 -5.62 11.25 12.34
CA VAL A 563 -5.50 12.71 12.42
C VAL A 563 -4.04 13.05 12.72
N SER A 564 -3.43 13.91 11.90
CA SER A 564 -2.04 14.34 12.02
C SER A 564 -1.94 15.85 12.20
N ARG A 565 -1.20 16.30 13.22
CA ARG A 565 -0.93 17.72 13.48
C ARG A 565 0.51 18.04 13.11
N LEU A 566 0.71 18.90 12.11
CA LEU A 566 2.03 19.29 11.60
C LEU A 566 2.99 18.09 11.40
N GLY A 567 2.52 17.03 10.72
CA GLY A 567 3.28 15.80 10.45
C GLY A 567 3.21 14.73 11.55
N VAL A 568 2.71 15.03 12.75
CA VAL A 568 2.65 14.10 13.89
C VAL A 568 1.27 13.41 13.98
N PRO A 569 1.15 12.09 13.69
CA PRO A 569 -0.11 11.37 13.72
C PRO A 569 -0.51 10.94 15.14
N GLY A 570 -1.81 11.00 15.41
CA GLY A 570 -2.44 10.26 16.50
C GLY A 570 -2.71 8.80 16.14
N HIS A 571 -3.08 7.99 17.13
CA HIS A 571 -3.61 6.64 16.85
C HIS A 571 -4.86 6.72 15.98
N GLY A 572 -4.91 5.86 14.97
CA GLY A 572 -6.01 5.77 14.02
C GLY A 572 -7.19 4.96 14.55
N VAL A 573 -8.36 5.19 13.94
CA VAL A 573 -9.59 4.45 14.21
C VAL A 573 -10.13 3.84 12.93
N TRP A 574 -10.67 2.62 13.01
CA TRP A 574 -11.37 2.00 11.90
C TRP A 574 -12.66 2.76 11.59
N VAL A 575 -12.89 2.99 10.29
CA VAL A 575 -14.10 3.57 9.71
C VAL A 575 -14.48 2.78 8.45
N HIS A 576 -15.73 2.89 8.02
CA HIS A 576 -16.28 2.26 6.82
C HIS A 576 -16.73 3.32 5.81
N ILE A 577 -16.64 3.05 4.50
CA ILE A 577 -17.08 3.96 3.42
C ILE A 577 -18.10 3.25 2.52
N ASP A 578 -19.27 3.85 2.33
CA ASP A 578 -20.42 3.30 1.57
C ASP A 578 -21.47 4.35 1.12
#